data_AF-A0A0K8S7E8-F1
#
_entry.id   AF-A0A0K8S7E8-F1
#
_cell.length_a   1.000
_cell.length_b   1.000
_cell.length_c   1.000
_cell.angle_alpha   90.00
_cell.angle_beta   90.00
_cell.angle_gamma   90.00
#
_symmetry.space_group_name_H-M   'P 1'
#
loop_
_entity.id
_entity.type
_entity.pdbx_description
1 polymer ?
#
loop_
_entity_poly.entity_id
_entity_poly.type
_entity_poly.pdbx_seq_one_letter_code
_entity_poly.pdbx_strand_id
1 'polypeptide(L)'
;LPKGQCCPICQNETTVEEKDQDETSGCQMAGQYFPPSSNWHPYLPPHGFDVCTTCTCHANDLRVTCSRTTCPTLNCDERVAVKPDKKACCKVCPTSLLDPNAPPQPPREIQGEEGVTESPEAINEEILAQGGCKYPVGGPYHNGQQWHPRLYSHGEVKCVKCRCKDGKVKCERKRCTKWSCNDECCMAQCKRRRRNIRRHH
;
A
#
# COMPACT_ATOMS: atom_id res chain seq x y z
N LEU A 1 5.97 -19.17 35.01
CA LEU A 1 4.52 -18.84 34.91
C LEU A 1 4.35 -17.46 34.28
N PRO A 2 3.25 -17.18 33.55
CA PRO A 2 3.25 -16.29 32.38
C PRO A 2 2.69 -14.87 32.61
N LYS A 3 2.70 -14.13 31.49
CA LYS A 3 2.44 -12.72 31.21
C LYS A 3 0.99 -12.26 31.45
N GLY A 4 0.84 -10.96 31.80
CA GLY A 4 -0.21 -10.11 31.21
C GLY A 4 -1.43 -9.77 32.06
N GLN A 5 -1.28 -9.00 33.14
CA GLN A 5 -2.40 -8.29 33.77
C GLN A 5 -2.16 -6.77 33.75
N CYS A 6 -3.03 -6.05 33.03
CA CYS A 6 -3.24 -4.63 33.22
C CYS A 6 -4.02 -4.44 34.53
N CYS A 7 -3.52 -3.59 35.43
CA CYS A 7 -4.34 -3.00 36.50
C CYS A 7 -5.01 -1.71 35.98
N PRO A 8 -6.31 -1.48 36.26
CA PRO A 8 -6.88 -0.14 36.14
C PRO A 8 -6.48 0.65 37.39
N ILE A 9 -5.89 1.83 37.23
CA ILE A 9 -5.72 2.76 38.34
C ILE A 9 -6.84 3.81 38.22
N CYS A 10 -7.65 3.93 39.26
CA CYS A 10 -8.69 4.94 39.36
C CYS A 10 -8.07 6.31 39.68
N GLN A 11 -8.57 7.36 39.03
CA GLN A 11 -8.30 8.75 39.40
C GLN A 11 -8.78 9.03 40.83
N ASN A 12 -7.98 9.76 41.60
CA ASN A 12 -8.47 10.61 42.67
C ASN A 12 -7.65 11.91 42.68
N GLU A 13 -8.38 13.01 42.81
CA GLU A 13 -7.88 14.38 42.81
C GLU A 13 -7.11 14.72 44.09
N THR A 14 -6.41 15.85 44.01
CA THR A 14 -5.84 16.71 45.08
C THR A 14 -4.42 16.39 45.54
N THR A 15 -3.44 17.16 45.04
CA THR A 15 -2.67 18.14 45.84
C THR A 15 -1.66 18.86 44.93
N VAL A 16 -1.75 20.20 44.92
CA VAL A 16 -0.76 21.09 44.31
C VAL A 16 0.31 21.34 45.36
N GLU A 17 1.52 20.81 45.17
CA GLU A 17 2.76 21.38 45.71
C GLU A 17 3.90 21.14 44.71
N GLU A 18 4.65 22.22 44.46
CA GLU A 18 5.67 22.36 43.43
C GLU A 18 7.01 21.71 43.82
N LYS A 19 7.48 20.78 42.97
CA LYS A 19 8.87 20.54 42.51
C LYS A 19 9.19 19.04 42.42
N ASP A 20 9.10 18.52 41.20
CA ASP A 20 10.24 17.83 40.60
C ASP A 20 10.16 17.98 39.07
N GLN A 21 11.05 18.80 38.52
CA GLN A 21 11.27 18.90 37.07
C GLN A 21 12.18 17.75 36.65
N ASP A 22 11.71 16.50 36.53
CA ASP A 22 12.43 15.48 35.74
C ASP A 22 11.67 14.18 35.44
N GLU A 23 10.43 14.19 34.91
CA GLU A 23 9.82 12.96 34.33
C GLU A 23 8.90 13.23 33.13
N THR A 24 9.24 14.20 32.27
CA THR A 24 8.62 14.35 30.93
C THR A 24 9.61 14.87 29.89
N SER A 25 10.89 14.55 30.05
CA SER A 25 11.92 14.87 29.08
C SER A 25 11.68 14.07 27.80
N GLY A 26 11.33 14.74 26.71
CA GLY A 26 11.06 14.13 25.40
C GLY A 26 10.90 15.18 24.31
N CYS A 27 10.87 14.73 23.06
CA CYS A 27 10.81 15.64 21.92
C CYS A 27 9.37 16.00 21.56
N GLN A 28 9.15 17.23 21.10
CA GLN A 28 7.86 17.67 20.58
C GLN A 28 7.97 18.01 19.09
N MET A 29 7.10 17.42 18.27
CA MET A 29 7.04 17.67 16.84
C MET A 29 5.58 17.73 16.38
N ALA A 30 5.19 18.81 15.70
CA ALA A 30 3.84 19.03 15.20
C ALA A 30 2.73 18.83 16.26
N GLY A 31 2.99 19.26 17.51
CA GLY A 31 2.06 19.12 18.63
C GLY A 31 1.95 17.70 19.21
N GLN A 32 2.78 16.75 18.77
CA GLN A 32 2.87 15.40 19.32
C GLN A 32 4.14 15.25 20.17
N TYR A 33 4.01 14.52 21.28
CA TYR A 33 5.13 14.16 22.17
C TYR A 33 5.73 12.82 21.76
N PHE A 34 7.06 12.75 21.77
CA PHE A 34 7.85 11.57 21.42
C PHE A 34 8.87 11.28 22.53
N PRO A 35 8.92 10.03 23.04
CA PRO A 35 9.90 9.66 24.06
C PRO A 35 11.34 9.82 23.57
N PRO A 36 12.31 10.07 24.48
CA PRO A 36 13.74 10.00 24.18
C PRO A 36 14.12 8.69 23.49
N SER A 37 15.04 8.75 22.53
CA SER A 37 15.50 7.61 21.71
C SER A 37 14.41 6.92 20.88
N SER A 38 13.21 7.50 20.76
CA SER A 38 12.17 6.98 19.88
C SER A 38 12.46 7.30 18.41
N ASN A 39 11.99 6.42 17.53
CA ASN A 39 11.99 6.61 16.09
C ASN A 39 10.57 6.44 15.52
N TRP A 40 10.21 7.28 14.55
CA TRP A 40 8.88 7.24 13.94
C TRP A 40 8.90 7.73 12.49
N HIS A 41 7.84 7.38 11.76
CA HIS A 41 7.53 7.98 10.47
C HIS A 41 6.50 9.09 10.69
N PRO A 42 6.73 10.32 10.17
CA PRO A 42 5.79 11.41 10.38
C PRO A 42 4.49 11.17 9.60
N TYR A 43 3.38 11.66 10.15
CA TYR A 43 2.08 11.64 9.48
C TYR A 43 1.87 12.95 8.74
N LEU A 44 1.70 12.88 7.42
CA LEU A 44 1.51 14.03 6.52
C LEU A 44 0.10 13.97 5.90
N PRO A 45 -0.89 14.72 6.41
CA PRO A 45 -2.20 14.84 5.77
C PRO A 45 -2.08 15.46 4.36
N PRO A 46 -2.82 14.98 3.34
CA PRO A 46 -3.73 13.82 3.32
C PRO A 46 -3.04 12.47 3.01
N HIS A 47 -1.73 12.47 2.79
CA HIS A 47 -0.93 11.35 2.26
C HIS A 47 -0.67 10.22 3.26
N GLY A 48 -0.85 10.46 4.55
CA GLY A 48 -0.65 9.47 5.60
C GLY A 48 0.78 9.42 6.12
N PHE A 49 1.21 8.27 6.64
CA PHE A 49 2.57 8.10 7.15
C PHE A 49 3.61 8.05 6.04
N ASP A 50 4.65 8.86 6.17
CA ASP A 50 5.77 8.87 5.24
C ASP A 50 6.84 7.85 5.64
N VAL A 51 6.68 6.62 5.14
CA VAL A 51 7.59 5.49 5.39
C VAL A 51 9.02 5.70 4.85
N CYS A 52 9.25 6.76 4.08
CA CYS A 52 10.57 7.12 3.59
C CYS A 52 11.32 8.09 4.50
N THR A 53 10.65 8.72 5.46
CA THR A 53 11.28 9.65 6.40
C THR A 53 11.27 9.03 7.79
N THR A 54 12.43 8.85 8.39
CA THR A 54 12.56 8.38 9.78
C THR A 54 13.00 9.55 10.64
N CYS A 55 12.14 9.93 11.58
CA CYS A 55 12.43 10.92 12.60
C CYS A 55 12.90 10.22 13.87
N THR A 56 13.89 10.79 14.54
CA THR A 56 14.46 10.29 15.80
C THR A 56 14.47 11.40 16.83
N CYS A 57 14.02 11.08 18.04
CA CYS A 57 14.17 11.95 19.21
C CYS A 57 15.48 11.60 19.91
N HIS A 58 16.45 12.51 19.92
CA HIS A 58 17.72 12.28 20.61
C HIS A 58 17.55 12.45 22.12
N ALA A 59 18.02 11.47 22.89
CA ALA A 59 17.88 11.50 24.35
C ALA A 59 18.72 12.56 25.05
N ASN A 60 19.81 13.02 24.43
CA ASN A 60 20.77 13.92 25.07
C ASN A 60 20.38 15.39 24.98
N ASP A 61 19.86 15.82 23.83
CA ASP A 61 19.54 17.22 23.53
C ASP A 61 18.05 17.45 23.26
N LEU A 62 17.23 16.39 23.38
CA LEU A 62 15.80 16.39 23.07
C LEU A 62 15.48 16.96 21.68
N ARG A 63 16.43 16.81 20.74
CA ARG A 63 16.28 17.29 19.38
C ARG A 63 15.65 16.22 18.50
N VAL A 64 14.74 16.64 17.64
CA VAL A 64 14.23 15.81 16.55
C VAL A 64 15.12 15.95 15.33
N THR A 65 15.60 14.83 14.80
CA THR A 65 16.24 14.76 13.48
C THR A 65 15.44 13.84 12.57
N CYS A 66 15.14 14.29 11.36
CA CYS A 66 14.43 13.50 10.37
C CYS A 66 15.33 13.29 9.15
N SER A 67 15.59 12.03 8.81
CA SER A 67 16.33 11.66 7.61
C SER A 67 15.40 10.98 6.61
N ARG A 68 15.53 11.37 5.35
CA ARG A 68 14.77 10.76 4.25
C ARG A 68 15.64 9.76 3.52
N THR A 69 15.13 8.55 3.35
CA THR A 69 15.74 7.51 2.54
C THR A 69 15.67 7.88 1.07
N THR A 70 16.84 7.99 0.42
CA THR A 70 16.94 8.16 -1.03
C THR A 70 16.86 6.78 -1.69
N CYS A 71 15.89 6.61 -2.61
CA CYS A 71 15.73 5.35 -3.32
C CYS A 71 16.69 5.24 -4.51
N PRO A 72 17.20 4.03 -4.79
CA PRO A 72 18.02 3.80 -5.97
C PRO A 72 17.20 3.98 -7.25
N THR A 73 17.87 4.37 -8.32
CA THR A 73 17.30 4.39 -9.66
C THR A 73 16.94 2.97 -10.09
N LEU A 74 15.75 2.79 -10.65
CA LEU A 74 15.27 1.49 -11.11
C LEU A 74 15.48 1.32 -12.61
N ASN A 75 15.81 0.10 -13.04
CA ASN A 75 16.00 -0.26 -14.44
C ASN A 75 14.70 -0.73 -15.11
N CYS A 76 13.55 -0.32 -14.58
CA CYS A 76 12.23 -0.63 -15.10
C CYS A 76 11.34 0.61 -14.98
N ASP A 77 10.25 0.65 -15.77
CA ASP A 77 9.28 1.74 -15.70
C ASP A 77 8.69 1.85 -14.28
N GLU A 78 8.54 3.07 -13.79
CA GLU A 78 8.01 3.31 -12.44
C GLU A 78 6.59 2.76 -12.25
N ARG A 79 5.82 2.60 -13.33
CA ARG A 79 4.47 2.01 -13.34
C ARG A 79 4.47 0.52 -13.03
N VAL A 80 5.55 -0.20 -13.37
CA VAL A 80 5.69 -1.64 -13.09
C VAL A 80 6.45 -1.92 -11.80
N ALA A 81 7.18 -0.94 -11.27
CA ALA A 81 7.89 -1.06 -10.00
C ALA A 81 6.91 -1.26 -8.82
N VAL A 82 7.23 -2.20 -7.95
CA VAL A 82 6.36 -2.61 -6.82
C VAL A 82 7.03 -2.36 -5.48
N LYS A 83 6.26 -2.02 -4.44
CA LYS A 83 6.77 -2.06 -3.07
C LYS A 83 6.76 -3.51 -2.58
N PRO A 84 7.90 -4.05 -2.12
CA PRO A 84 7.98 -5.43 -1.65
C PRO A 84 7.20 -5.66 -0.35
N ASP A 85 7.11 -4.65 0.52
CA ASP A 85 6.29 -4.67 1.75
C ASP A 85 5.58 -3.31 1.96
N LYS A 86 4.53 -3.30 2.79
CA LYS A 86 3.80 -2.08 3.15
C LYS A 86 4.66 -1.03 3.86
N LYS A 87 5.71 -1.45 4.57
CA LYS A 87 6.66 -0.59 5.28
C LYS A 87 7.85 -0.18 4.41
N ALA A 88 8.01 -0.76 3.21
CA ALA A 88 9.13 -0.42 2.36
C ALA A 88 9.03 1.03 1.88
N CYS A 89 10.11 1.79 2.00
CA CYS A 89 10.22 3.10 1.37
C CYS A 89 10.27 2.94 -0.17
N CYS A 90 11.23 2.15 -0.64
CA CYS A 90 11.57 2.04 -2.06
C CYS A 90 10.79 0.95 -2.79
N LYS A 91 10.53 1.21 -4.08
CA LYS A 91 10.01 0.21 -5.01
C LYS A 91 11.17 -0.63 -5.55
N VAL A 92 10.85 -1.82 -6.05
CA VAL A 92 11.76 -2.73 -6.73
C VAL A 92 11.14 -3.18 -8.05
N CYS A 93 11.98 -3.56 -9.01
CA CYS A 93 11.49 -4.18 -10.23
C CYS A 93 10.97 -5.59 -9.92
N PRO A 94 9.78 -5.99 -10.41
CA PRO A 94 9.25 -7.32 -10.18
C PRO A 94 10.16 -8.38 -10.84
N THR A 95 10.57 -9.39 -10.08
CA THR A 95 11.52 -10.43 -10.51
C THR A 95 10.99 -11.33 -11.65
N SER A 96 9.69 -11.28 -11.97
CA SER A 96 9.07 -12.10 -13.02
C SER A 96 9.49 -11.76 -14.46
N LEU A 97 10.50 -10.90 -14.66
CA LEU A 97 11.14 -10.67 -15.96
C LEU A 97 12.53 -11.31 -16.07
N LEU A 98 13.01 -12.02 -15.05
CA LEU A 98 14.33 -12.66 -15.04
C LEU A 98 14.27 -14.02 -14.34
N ASP A 99 13.54 -14.98 -14.90
CA ASP A 99 13.75 -16.39 -14.55
C ASP A 99 14.41 -17.12 -15.73
N PRO A 100 15.74 -17.36 -15.69
CA PRO A 100 16.44 -18.13 -16.73
C PRO A 100 16.09 -19.62 -16.76
N ASN A 101 15.26 -20.14 -15.83
CA ASN A 101 15.01 -21.57 -15.68
C ASN A 101 13.53 -21.99 -15.77
N ALA A 102 12.65 -21.14 -16.30
CA ALA A 102 11.32 -21.61 -16.70
C ALA A 102 11.45 -22.53 -17.94
N PRO A 103 10.93 -23.77 -17.91
CA PRO A 103 10.90 -24.64 -19.08
C PRO A 103 10.22 -23.91 -20.25
N PRO A 104 10.73 -24.01 -21.49
CA PRO A 104 10.11 -23.38 -22.63
C PRO A 104 8.68 -23.93 -22.78
N GLN A 105 7.71 -23.10 -22.41
CA GLN A 105 6.34 -23.31 -22.86
C GLN A 105 6.41 -23.26 -24.39
N PRO A 106 5.91 -24.28 -25.12
CA PRO A 106 5.92 -24.24 -26.57
C PRO A 106 5.23 -22.94 -27.01
N PRO A 107 5.83 -22.17 -27.93
CA PRO A 107 5.16 -21.03 -28.52
C PRO A 107 3.80 -21.51 -29.03
N ARG A 108 2.71 -20.92 -28.55
CA ARG A 108 1.49 -20.94 -29.33
C ARG A 108 1.83 -20.17 -30.59
N GLU A 109 2.00 -20.91 -31.68
CA GLU A 109 2.11 -20.35 -33.02
C GLU A 109 0.94 -19.40 -33.26
N ILE A 110 1.22 -18.10 -33.18
CA ILE A 110 0.43 -17.10 -33.88
C ILE A 110 1.15 -16.98 -35.21
N GLN A 111 0.66 -17.74 -36.19
CA GLN A 111 1.06 -17.57 -37.58
C GLN A 111 0.46 -16.25 -38.10
N GLY A 112 1.32 -15.44 -38.72
CA GLY A 112 0.99 -14.25 -39.52
C GLY A 112 1.02 -12.95 -38.72
N GLU A 113 1.66 -11.87 -39.15
CA GLU A 113 2.42 -11.53 -40.35
C GLU A 113 3.38 -10.36 -39.99
N GLU A 114 4.32 -10.07 -40.89
CA GLU A 114 5.37 -9.07 -40.78
C GLU A 114 4.90 -7.63 -40.45
N GLY A 115 5.76 -6.87 -39.74
CA GLY A 115 5.63 -5.42 -39.49
C GLY A 115 5.04 -5.10 -38.11
N VAL A 116 5.41 -4.06 -37.37
CA VAL A 116 6.21 -2.86 -37.59
C VAL A 116 6.85 -2.52 -36.22
N THR A 117 8.02 -1.90 -36.19
CA THR A 117 8.60 -1.30 -34.97
C THR A 117 7.76 -0.07 -34.59
N GLU A 118 6.57 -0.29 -34.02
CA GLU A 118 5.68 0.79 -33.61
C GLU A 118 6.01 1.26 -32.21
N SER A 119 6.13 2.57 -32.05
CA SER A 119 6.39 3.22 -30.77
C SER A 119 5.27 2.89 -29.76
N PRO A 120 5.55 2.79 -28.45
CA PRO A 120 4.53 2.56 -27.43
C PRO A 120 3.38 3.58 -27.47
N GLU A 121 3.60 4.80 -27.99
CA GLU A 121 2.54 5.78 -28.22
C GLU A 121 1.55 5.34 -29.31
N ALA A 122 2.03 4.80 -30.43
CA ALA A 122 1.18 4.38 -31.55
C ALA A 122 0.26 3.22 -31.14
N ILE A 123 0.79 2.26 -30.39
CA ILE A 123 0.02 1.12 -29.85
C ILE A 123 -1.09 1.63 -28.90
N ASN A 124 -0.78 2.60 -28.05
CA ASN A 124 -1.77 3.18 -27.13
C ASN A 124 -2.87 3.94 -27.86
N GLU A 125 -2.53 4.68 -28.91
CA GLU A 125 -3.49 5.39 -29.76
C GLU A 125 -4.42 4.41 -30.48
N GLU A 126 -3.88 3.31 -31.00
CA GLU A 126 -4.68 2.27 -31.65
C GLU A 126 -5.65 1.58 -30.67
N ILE A 127 -5.21 1.25 -29.46
CA ILE A 127 -6.08 0.68 -28.43
C ILE A 127 -7.25 1.62 -28.14
N LEU A 128 -7.00 2.92 -28.05
CA LEU A 128 -8.05 3.92 -27.82
C LEU A 128 -8.97 4.07 -29.03
N ALA A 129 -8.42 4.04 -30.26
CA ALA A 129 -9.20 4.09 -31.50
C ALA A 129 -10.15 2.89 -31.64
N GLN A 130 -9.75 1.72 -31.16
CA GLN A 130 -10.58 0.50 -31.12
C GLN A 130 -11.58 0.47 -29.95
N GLY A 131 -11.82 1.62 -29.29
CA GLY A 131 -12.76 1.75 -28.17
C GLY A 131 -12.17 1.32 -26.83
N GLY A 132 -10.85 1.29 -26.70
CA GLY A 132 -10.15 1.08 -25.45
C GLY A 132 -10.31 2.23 -24.46
N CYS A 133 -10.00 1.96 -23.20
CA CYS A 133 -10.26 2.89 -22.10
C CYS A 133 -8.97 3.35 -21.44
N LYS A 134 -8.81 4.67 -21.31
CA LYS A 134 -7.75 5.26 -20.49
C LYS A 134 -8.04 5.06 -19.01
N TYR A 135 -7.04 4.61 -18.26
CA TYR A 135 -7.13 4.43 -16.81
C TYR A 135 -5.87 4.98 -16.11
N PRO A 136 -5.97 5.56 -14.89
CA PRO A 136 -4.84 6.26 -14.27
C PRO A 136 -3.60 5.41 -13.99
N VAL A 137 -3.77 4.10 -13.77
CA VAL A 137 -2.69 3.17 -13.40
C VAL A 137 -2.80 1.88 -14.21
N GLY A 138 -1.81 1.60 -15.06
CA GLY A 138 -1.76 0.34 -15.83
C GLY A 138 -2.03 0.46 -17.33
N GLY A 139 -2.27 1.67 -17.85
CA GLY A 139 -2.31 1.94 -19.30
C GLY A 139 -3.63 1.57 -19.99
N PRO A 140 -3.81 1.96 -21.27
CA PRO A 140 -5.10 1.85 -21.93
C PRO A 140 -5.53 0.39 -22.05
N TYR A 141 -6.74 0.11 -21.59
CA TYR A 141 -7.31 -1.23 -21.61
C TYR A 141 -8.09 -1.43 -22.89
N HIS A 142 -7.97 -2.60 -23.50
CA HIS A 142 -8.74 -2.93 -24.70
C HIS A 142 -10.24 -2.94 -24.42
N ASN A 143 -11.03 -2.70 -25.45
CA ASN A 143 -12.48 -2.80 -25.37
C ASN A 143 -12.89 -4.21 -24.90
N GLY A 144 -13.77 -4.30 -23.90
CA GLY A 144 -14.20 -5.56 -23.29
C GLY A 144 -13.30 -6.09 -22.17
N GLN A 145 -12.09 -5.55 -22.01
CA GLN A 145 -11.14 -6.02 -20.99
C GLN A 145 -11.68 -5.79 -19.58
N GLN A 146 -11.39 -6.74 -18.69
CA GLN A 146 -11.74 -6.67 -17.27
C GLN A 146 -10.48 -6.81 -16.42
N TRP A 147 -10.38 -6.02 -15.36
CA TRP A 147 -9.22 -6.03 -14.47
C TRP A 147 -9.60 -5.70 -13.02
N HIS A 148 -8.68 -6.00 -12.10
CA HIS A 148 -8.72 -5.48 -10.75
C HIS A 148 -7.78 -4.26 -10.66
N PRO A 149 -8.25 -3.10 -10.18
CA PRO A 149 -7.44 -1.90 -10.17
C PRO A 149 -6.32 -2.02 -9.13
N ARG A 150 -5.15 -1.47 -9.45
CA ARG A 150 -4.03 -1.38 -8.50
C ARG A 150 -4.03 -0.01 -7.83
N LEU A 151 -4.04 0.01 -6.50
CA LEU A 151 -3.83 1.20 -5.68
C LEU A 151 -2.36 1.27 -5.24
N TYR A 152 -1.78 2.46 -5.32
CA TYR A 152 -0.37 2.71 -4.96
C TYR A 152 0.04 2.19 -3.57
N SER A 153 -0.86 2.23 -2.59
CA SER A 153 -0.59 1.81 -1.20
C SER A 153 -1.01 0.37 -0.87
N HIS A 154 -1.84 -0.26 -1.70
CA HIS A 154 -2.51 -1.53 -1.35
C HIS A 154 -2.33 -2.62 -2.42
N GLY A 155 -1.64 -2.34 -3.52
CA GLY A 155 -1.51 -3.26 -4.64
C GLY A 155 -2.86 -3.50 -5.31
N GLU A 156 -3.09 -4.69 -5.84
CA GLU A 156 -4.31 -5.03 -6.56
C GLU A 156 -5.53 -5.17 -5.62
N VAL A 157 -6.58 -4.40 -5.91
CA VAL A 157 -7.82 -4.41 -5.13
C VAL A 157 -8.75 -5.50 -5.65
N LYS A 158 -8.55 -6.73 -5.15
CA LYS A 158 -9.33 -7.93 -5.51
C LYS A 158 -10.85 -7.77 -5.37
N CYS A 159 -11.31 -6.85 -4.52
CA CYS A 159 -12.74 -6.57 -4.33
C CYS A 159 -13.41 -5.72 -5.40
N VAL A 160 -12.65 -5.07 -6.26
CA VAL A 160 -13.20 -4.17 -7.29
C VAL A 160 -12.87 -4.76 -8.64
N LYS A 161 -13.88 -4.95 -9.50
CA LYS A 161 -13.68 -5.39 -10.87
C LYS A 161 -14.08 -4.26 -11.80
N CYS A 162 -13.11 -3.79 -12.58
CA CYS A 162 -13.31 -2.80 -13.63
C CYS A 162 -13.49 -3.50 -14.97
N ARG A 163 -14.29 -2.88 -15.84
CA ARG A 163 -14.55 -3.31 -17.21
C ARG A 163 -14.44 -2.09 -18.12
N CYS A 164 -13.68 -2.23 -19.20
CA CYS A 164 -13.69 -1.29 -20.31
C CYS A 164 -14.78 -1.69 -21.29
N LYS A 165 -15.62 -0.73 -21.69
CA LYS A 165 -16.55 -0.89 -22.81
C LYS A 165 -16.69 0.44 -23.54
N ASP A 166 -16.33 0.46 -24.82
CA ASP A 166 -16.50 1.60 -25.74
C ASP A 166 -15.96 2.91 -25.14
N GLY A 167 -14.70 2.90 -24.69
CA GLY A 167 -14.03 4.04 -24.06
C GLY A 167 -14.43 4.34 -22.61
N LYS A 168 -15.44 3.65 -22.07
CA LYS A 168 -15.94 3.87 -20.70
C LYS A 168 -15.47 2.78 -19.75
N VAL A 169 -14.87 3.20 -18.64
CA VAL A 169 -14.52 2.31 -17.53
C VAL A 169 -15.67 2.25 -16.53
N LYS A 170 -16.19 1.04 -16.28
CA LYS A 170 -17.14 0.76 -15.20
C LYS A 170 -16.50 -0.13 -14.16
N CYS A 171 -16.39 0.33 -12.91
CA CYS A 171 -15.85 -0.44 -11.80
C CYS A 171 -16.93 -0.77 -10.78
N GLU A 172 -17.03 -2.04 -10.39
CA GLU A 172 -18.00 -2.52 -9.43
C GLU A 172 -17.30 -3.23 -8.27
N ARG A 173 -17.69 -2.88 -7.04
CA ARG A 173 -17.16 -3.52 -5.83
C ARG A 173 -18.05 -4.69 -5.42
N LYS A 174 -17.45 -5.86 -5.27
CA LYS A 174 -18.14 -7.05 -4.78
C LYS A 174 -18.62 -6.83 -3.34
N ARG A 175 -19.92 -7.09 -3.10
CA ARG A 175 -20.51 -7.11 -1.76
C ARG A 175 -20.35 -8.50 -1.17
N CYS A 176 -19.73 -8.57 0.01
CA CYS A 176 -19.50 -9.83 0.70
C CYS A 176 -20.68 -10.19 1.59
N THR A 177 -21.22 -11.39 1.41
CA THR A 177 -22.24 -11.92 2.31
C THR A 177 -21.57 -12.64 3.49
N LYS A 178 -22.37 -13.09 4.48
CA LYS A 178 -21.86 -13.77 5.69
C LYS A 178 -21.05 -15.03 5.38
N TRP A 179 -21.28 -15.66 4.23
CA TRP A 179 -20.73 -16.96 3.85
C TRP A 179 -19.57 -16.87 2.84
N SER A 180 -19.23 -15.68 2.35
CA SER A 180 -18.20 -15.49 1.32
C SER A 180 -16.76 -15.63 1.83
N CYS A 181 -16.48 -16.47 2.83
CA CYS A 181 -15.17 -16.57 3.46
C CYS A 181 -14.09 -17.22 2.58
N ASN A 182 -14.49 -17.89 1.50
CA ASN A 182 -13.60 -18.55 0.55
C ASN A 182 -13.15 -17.65 -0.61
N ASP A 183 -13.72 -16.46 -0.71
CA ASP A 183 -13.40 -15.50 -1.75
C ASP A 183 -12.28 -14.55 -1.29
N GLU A 184 -11.29 -14.33 -2.15
CA GLU A 184 -10.09 -13.54 -1.83
C GLU A 184 -10.44 -12.09 -1.45
N CYS A 185 -11.45 -11.50 -2.08
CA CYS A 185 -11.97 -10.20 -1.70
C CYS A 185 -12.63 -10.23 -0.31
N CYS A 186 -13.43 -11.25 -0.04
CA CYS A 186 -14.28 -11.28 1.15
C CYS A 186 -13.62 -11.87 2.40
N MET A 187 -12.43 -12.45 2.26
CA MET A 187 -11.69 -13.08 3.36
C MET A 187 -11.44 -12.12 4.53
N ALA A 188 -11.02 -10.88 4.27
CA ALA A 188 -10.72 -9.90 5.32
C ALA A 188 -11.99 -9.51 6.11
N GLN A 189 -13.11 -9.31 5.42
CA GLN A 189 -14.40 -8.98 6.04
C GLN A 189 -14.92 -10.17 6.87
N CYS A 190 -14.82 -11.39 6.34
CA CYS A 190 -15.20 -12.59 7.07
C CYS A 190 -14.36 -12.77 8.36
N LYS A 191 -13.02 -12.60 8.29
CA LYS A 191 -12.13 -12.67 9.46
C LYS A 191 -12.53 -11.64 10.53
N ARG A 192 -12.79 -10.39 10.14
CA ARG A 192 -13.25 -9.34 11.07
C ARG A 192 -14.58 -9.69 11.73
N ARG A 193 -15.54 -10.22 10.96
CA ARG A 193 -16.85 -10.62 11.47
C ARG A 193 -16.75 -11.79 12.46
N ARG A 194 -15.93 -12.80 12.16
CA ARG A 194 -15.68 -13.94 13.07
C ARG A 194 -15.06 -13.49 14.39
N ARG A 195 -14.10 -12.56 14.36
CA ARG A 195 -13.52 -11.97 15.58
C ARG A 195 -14.55 -11.19 16.39
N ASN A 196 -15.46 -10.48 15.74
CA ASN A 196 -16.50 -9.73 16.43
C ASN A 196 -17.51 -10.65 17.14
N ILE A 197 -17.95 -11.72 16.47
CA ILE A 197 -18.84 -12.72 17.08
C ILE A 197 -18.20 -13.35 18.33
N ARG A 198 -16.92 -13.72 18.26
CA ARG A 198 -16.18 -14.29 19.41
C ARG A 198 -15.97 -13.32 20.58
N ARG A 199 -16.15 -12.02 20.38
CA ARG A 199 -16.01 -11.00 21.45
C ARG A 199 -17.32 -10.70 22.16
N HIS A 200 -18.45 -11.08 21.55
CA HIS A 200 -19.80 -10.82 22.05
C HIS A 200 -20.52 -12.10 22.49
N HIS A 201 -19.78 -13.19 22.66
CA HIS A 201 -20.22 -14.50 23.13
C HIS A 201 -19.19 -15.01 24.14
#